data_AF-A0A8J7MFA6-F1
#
_entry.id   AF-A0A8J7MFA6-F1
#
_cell.length_a   1.000
_cell.length_b   1.000
_cell.length_c   1.000
_cell.angle_alpha   90.00
_cell.angle_beta   90.00
_cell.angle_gamma   90.00
#
_symmetry.space_group_name_H-M   'P 1'
#
loop_
_entity.id
_entity.type
_entity.pdbx_description
1 polymer ?
#
loop_
_entity_poly.entity_id
_entity_poly.type
_entity_poly.pdbx_seq_one_letter_code
_entity_poly.pdbx_strand_id
1 'polypeptide(L)'
;MKMIFFSLMLLILTSAKVNAQNCEKPCPYYADFMKRAQADTVKNAQTKLNYYRAAIVAAKDCHCPYLEQNSNKQIDTLFVIIEAEKRMAEAQTQTILQQQENIEVALNDTKKATIENKKIISALDFYKGEFALAFKNDKYGFIDKVGDTKIEFSYDKGEPFNPKTGFAEMERNETKYLIDIDNNEYKLIHISEVLKDADNTKSLIYQEDIKWLEDVSNNEMNTLTLMEEEIIGHQNNIKKDKIVLKKRNE
;
A
#
# COMPACT_ATOMS: atom_id res chain seq x y z
N MET A 1 1.52 48.86 -87.51
CA MET A 1 2.52 48.85 -88.61
C MET A 1 3.89 48.86 -87.93
N LYS A 2 4.77 47.84 -87.87
CA LYS A 2 5.10 46.62 -88.64
C LYS A 2 5.54 45.51 -87.65
N MET A 3 5.05 44.27 -87.80
CA MET A 3 5.77 43.05 -88.25
C MET A 3 7.04 42.69 -87.45
N ILE A 4 7.00 41.67 -86.56
CA ILE A 4 7.29 40.22 -86.73
C ILE A 4 8.78 39.92 -87.00
N PHE A 5 9.38 39.05 -86.18
CA PHE A 5 10.16 37.81 -86.50
C PHE A 5 11.08 37.47 -85.31
N PHE A 6 10.71 36.50 -84.48
CA PHE A 6 11.17 35.10 -84.53
C PHE A 6 12.68 34.95 -84.32
N SER A 7 13.09 34.67 -83.08
CA SER A 7 14.28 33.84 -82.83
C SER A 7 14.09 33.08 -81.52
N LEU A 8 13.61 31.85 -81.69
CA LEU A 8 13.55 30.81 -80.68
C LEU A 8 15.01 30.38 -80.41
N MET A 9 15.71 31.08 -79.52
CA MET A 9 17.02 30.63 -79.04
C MET A 9 16.77 29.51 -78.03
N LEU A 10 16.93 28.29 -78.52
CA LEU A 10 16.86 27.02 -77.82
C LEU A 10 17.68 27.08 -76.53
N LEU A 11 17.01 27.12 -75.37
CA LEU A 11 17.63 26.91 -74.07
C LEU A 11 17.99 25.43 -73.99
N ILE A 12 19.22 25.08 -74.39
CA ILE A 12 19.79 23.78 -74.07
C ILE A 12 20.15 23.85 -72.59
N LEU A 13 19.20 23.48 -71.72
CA LEU A 13 19.52 22.99 -70.38
C LEU A 13 20.24 21.65 -70.57
N THR A 14 21.55 21.71 -70.82
CA THR A 14 22.39 20.56 -70.54
C THR A 14 22.28 20.36 -69.02
N SER A 15 21.61 19.28 -68.63
CA SER A 15 21.73 18.75 -67.28
C SER A 15 23.18 18.32 -67.11
N ALA A 16 24.04 19.26 -66.71
CA ALA A 16 25.30 18.92 -66.11
C ALA A 16 24.96 18.09 -64.87
N LYS A 17 25.25 16.79 -64.93
CA LYS A 17 25.42 15.98 -63.71
C LYS A 17 26.31 16.82 -62.81
N VAL A 18 25.77 17.30 -61.70
CA VAL A 18 26.56 17.90 -60.63
C VAL A 18 27.57 16.83 -60.26
N ASN A 19 28.84 17.03 -60.63
CA ASN A 19 29.97 16.24 -60.12
C ASN A 19 29.83 16.26 -58.60
N ALA A 20 29.39 15.16 -57.97
CA ALA A 20 29.20 15.08 -56.53
C ALA A 20 30.53 15.44 -55.86
N GLN A 21 30.57 16.60 -55.21
CA GLN A 21 31.75 17.49 -55.29
C GLN A 21 33.05 16.86 -54.76
N ASN A 22 33.93 16.56 -55.73
CA ASN A 22 35.32 16.05 -55.67
C ASN A 22 35.55 14.57 -55.30
N CYS A 23 34.67 13.65 -55.73
CA CYS A 23 35.02 12.22 -55.76
C CYS A 23 35.79 11.82 -57.03
N GLU A 24 36.88 11.07 -56.92
CA GLU A 24 37.62 10.57 -58.11
C GLU A 24 36.94 9.38 -58.81
N LYS A 25 36.22 8.52 -58.06
CA LYS A 25 35.55 7.32 -58.57
C LYS A 25 34.16 7.14 -57.96
N PRO A 26 33.24 6.37 -58.60
CA PRO A 26 31.97 5.98 -57.99
C PRO A 26 32.20 5.22 -56.67
N CYS A 27 31.40 5.53 -55.63
CA CYS A 27 31.51 4.93 -54.29
C CYS A 27 30.29 4.02 -53.99
N PRO A 28 30.25 2.76 -54.48
CA PRO A 28 29.03 1.94 -54.47
C PRO A 28 28.53 1.55 -53.07
N TYR A 29 29.42 1.40 -52.09
CA TYR A 29 29.07 0.92 -50.75
C TYR A 29 28.77 2.03 -49.73
N TYR A 30 29.16 3.28 -50.02
CA TYR A 30 29.00 4.41 -49.10
C TYR A 30 27.55 4.61 -48.68
N ALA A 31 26.64 4.64 -49.66
CA ALA A 31 25.23 4.90 -49.42
C ALA A 31 24.55 3.80 -48.58
N ASP A 32 24.97 2.54 -48.75
CA ASP A 32 24.42 1.41 -47.97
C ASP A 32 24.81 1.53 -46.49
N PHE A 33 26.08 1.82 -46.19
CA PHE A 33 26.53 2.03 -44.82
C PHE A 33 25.86 3.24 -44.16
N MET A 34 25.73 4.36 -44.87
CA MET A 34 25.01 5.54 -44.36
C MET A 34 23.54 5.22 -44.06
N LYS A 35 22.86 4.53 -44.97
CA LYS A 35 21.46 4.10 -44.78
C LYS A 35 21.32 3.19 -43.56
N ARG A 36 22.24 2.24 -43.36
CA ARG A 36 22.23 1.36 -42.17
C ARG A 36 22.50 2.11 -40.88
N ALA A 37 23.43 3.07 -40.89
CA ALA A 37 23.71 3.91 -39.73
C ALA A 37 22.51 4.78 -39.31
N GLN A 38 21.75 5.25 -40.29
CA GLN A 38 20.59 6.13 -40.10
C GLN A 38 19.27 5.37 -39.91
N ALA A 39 19.27 4.05 -40.04
CA ALA A 39 18.05 3.26 -39.87
C ALA A 39 17.58 3.25 -38.41
N ASP A 40 16.30 3.54 -38.18
CA ASP A 40 15.68 3.54 -36.85
C ASP A 40 15.74 2.16 -36.16
N THR A 41 15.87 1.09 -36.95
CA THR A 41 16.06 -0.27 -36.45
C THR A 41 17.39 -0.46 -35.72
N VAL A 42 18.41 0.35 -36.03
CA VAL A 42 19.73 0.26 -35.40
C VAL A 42 19.75 1.20 -34.19
N LYS A 43 19.22 0.74 -33.05
CA LYS A 43 19.14 1.56 -31.84
C LYS A 43 20.47 1.73 -31.11
N ASN A 44 21.37 0.75 -31.25
CA ASN A 44 22.64 0.74 -30.54
C ASN A 44 23.63 1.75 -31.16
N ALA A 45 24.10 2.69 -30.33
CA ALA A 45 25.01 3.76 -30.77
C ALA A 45 26.37 3.23 -31.30
N GLN A 46 26.92 2.17 -30.70
CA GLN A 46 28.15 1.53 -31.19
C GLN A 46 27.96 0.95 -32.59
N THR A 47 26.78 0.41 -32.88
CA THR A 47 26.45 -0.16 -34.20
C THR A 47 26.31 0.95 -35.25
N LYS A 48 25.66 2.08 -34.90
CA LYS A 48 25.62 3.27 -35.76
C LYS A 48 27.04 3.80 -36.05
N LEU A 49 27.88 3.89 -35.03
CA LEU A 49 29.28 4.32 -35.15
C LEU A 49 30.08 3.39 -36.07
N ASN A 50 29.90 2.07 -35.96
CA ASN A 50 30.56 1.10 -36.84
C ASN A 50 30.16 1.30 -38.30
N TYR A 51 28.88 1.57 -38.59
CA TYR A 51 28.42 1.86 -39.95
C TYR A 51 28.97 3.19 -40.48
N TYR A 52 29.00 4.26 -39.68
CA TYR A 52 29.64 5.51 -40.10
C TYR A 52 31.14 5.35 -40.36
N ARG A 53 31.85 4.56 -39.55
CA ARG A 53 33.26 4.20 -39.80
C ARG A 53 33.42 3.42 -41.10
N ALA A 54 32.54 2.46 -41.39
CA ALA A 54 32.56 1.73 -42.66
C ALA A 54 32.28 2.65 -43.86
N ALA A 55 31.38 3.64 -43.72
CA ALA A 55 31.14 4.65 -44.74
C ALA A 55 32.38 5.54 -44.97
N ILE A 56 33.13 5.90 -43.93
CA ILE A 56 34.41 6.63 -44.06
C ILE A 56 35.43 5.82 -44.87
N VAL A 57 35.59 4.53 -44.54
CA VAL A 57 36.49 3.63 -45.28
C VAL A 57 36.09 3.58 -46.76
N ALA A 58 34.81 3.37 -47.06
CA ALA A 58 34.31 3.37 -48.43
C ALA A 58 34.51 4.71 -49.17
N ALA A 59 34.42 5.84 -48.47
CA ALA A 59 34.68 7.17 -49.03
C ALA A 59 36.17 7.39 -49.34
N LYS A 60 37.07 6.86 -48.49
CA LYS A 60 38.52 6.89 -48.72
C LYS A 60 38.93 6.06 -49.93
N ASP A 61 38.37 4.86 -50.06
CA ASP A 61 38.68 3.95 -51.18
C ASP A 61 38.36 4.59 -52.55
N CYS A 62 37.29 5.39 -52.63
CA CYS A 62 36.92 6.13 -53.83
C CYS A 62 37.52 7.54 -53.92
N HIS A 63 38.44 7.90 -53.02
CA HIS A 63 39.10 9.20 -52.94
C HIS A 63 38.10 10.36 -52.94
N CYS A 64 37.10 10.30 -52.06
CA CYS A 64 36.08 11.32 -51.94
C CYS A 64 36.07 12.01 -50.56
N PRO A 65 36.85 13.09 -50.37
CA PRO A 65 36.99 13.77 -49.08
C PRO A 65 35.68 14.40 -48.58
N TYR A 66 34.80 14.82 -49.49
CA TYR A 66 33.49 15.36 -49.13
C TYR A 66 32.61 14.31 -48.41
N LEU A 67 32.60 13.07 -48.89
CA LEU A 67 31.82 11.97 -48.29
C LEU A 67 32.41 11.53 -46.96
N GLU A 68 33.75 11.53 -46.84
CA GLU A 68 34.43 11.32 -45.55
C GLU A 68 34.02 12.39 -44.53
N GLN A 69 34.08 13.67 -44.90
CA GLN A 69 33.68 14.78 -44.03
C GLN A 69 32.22 14.66 -43.60
N ASN A 70 31.32 14.29 -44.51
CA ASN A 70 29.92 14.06 -44.19
C ASN A 70 29.75 12.96 -43.13
N SER A 71 30.43 11.82 -43.27
CA SER A 71 30.35 10.74 -42.28
C SER A 71 30.96 11.14 -40.93
N ASN A 72 32.08 11.88 -40.92
CA ASN A 72 32.66 12.43 -39.69
C ASN A 72 31.66 13.36 -38.97
N LYS A 73 30.98 14.25 -39.71
CA LYS A 73 29.94 15.11 -39.13
C LYS A 73 28.79 14.31 -38.49
N GLN A 74 28.42 13.17 -39.07
CA GLN A 74 27.42 12.28 -38.45
C GLN A 74 27.93 11.63 -37.16
N ILE A 75 29.21 11.26 -37.11
CA ILE A 75 29.85 10.74 -35.89
C ILE A 75 29.89 11.81 -34.80
N ASP A 76 30.27 13.05 -35.13
CA ASP A 76 30.26 14.17 -34.18
C ASP A 76 28.84 14.40 -33.62
N THR A 77 27.83 14.38 -34.49
CA THR A 77 26.42 14.50 -34.08
C THR A 77 26.00 13.35 -33.16
N LEU A 78 26.42 12.12 -33.48
CA LEU A 78 26.14 10.95 -32.65
C LEU A 78 26.79 11.07 -31.26
N PHE A 79 28.01 11.58 -31.16
CA PHE A 79 28.67 11.79 -29.87
C PHE A 79 27.92 12.81 -29.00
N VAL A 80 27.46 13.92 -29.57
CA VAL A 80 26.66 14.92 -28.84
C VAL A 80 25.38 14.29 -28.26
N ILE A 81 24.71 13.42 -29.02
CA ILE A 81 23.50 12.72 -28.56
C ILE A 81 23.83 11.75 -27.42
N ILE A 82 24.88 10.93 -27.56
CA ILE A 82 25.32 9.98 -26.52
C ILE A 82 25.66 10.71 -25.22
N GLU A 83 26.34 11.84 -25.30
CA GLU A 83 26.69 12.64 -24.12
C GLU A 83 25.46 13.28 -23.46
N ALA A 84 24.46 13.67 -24.24
CA ALA A 84 23.18 14.14 -23.70
C ALA A 84 22.43 13.00 -22.97
N GLU A 85 22.32 11.83 -23.61
CA GLU A 85 21.67 10.65 -23.02
C GLU A 85 22.39 10.18 -21.74
N LYS A 86 23.73 10.16 -21.76
CA LYS A 86 24.54 9.81 -20.59
C LYS A 86 24.27 10.75 -19.42
N ARG A 87 24.27 12.06 -19.66
CA ARG A 87 23.96 13.06 -18.61
C ARG A 87 22.56 12.88 -18.04
N MET A 88 21.58 12.57 -18.89
CA MET A 88 20.22 12.27 -18.44
C MET A 88 20.18 11.00 -17.58
N ALA A 89 20.87 9.93 -17.99
CA ALA A 89 20.96 8.68 -17.22
C ALA A 89 21.66 8.87 -15.88
N GLU A 90 22.72 9.69 -15.81
CA GLU A 90 23.42 10.04 -14.57
C GLU A 90 22.51 10.84 -13.62
N ALA A 91 21.76 11.83 -14.14
CA ALA A 91 20.80 12.59 -13.34
C ALA A 91 19.64 11.72 -12.82
N GLN A 92 19.15 10.80 -13.65
CA GLN A 92 18.17 9.80 -13.23
C GLN A 92 18.73 8.88 -12.14
N THR A 93 19.98 8.44 -12.28
CA THR A 93 20.65 7.60 -11.28
C THR A 93 20.76 8.32 -9.94
N GLN A 94 21.15 9.59 -9.93
CA GLN A 94 21.22 10.38 -8.70
C GLN A 94 19.85 10.52 -8.02
N THR A 95 18.79 10.69 -8.82
CA THR A 95 17.42 10.77 -8.31
C THR A 95 16.99 9.44 -7.68
N ILE A 96 17.31 8.31 -8.32
CA ILE A 96 17.01 6.98 -7.77
C ILE A 96 17.77 6.74 -6.47
N LEU A 97 19.04 7.12 -6.39
CA LEU A 97 19.83 6.98 -5.15
C LEU A 97 19.24 7.79 -4.01
N GLN A 98 18.83 9.04 -4.26
CA GLN A 98 18.17 9.86 -3.25
C GLN A 98 16.84 9.25 -2.78
N GLN A 99 16.06 8.70 -3.71
CA GLN A 99 14.81 8.01 -3.37
C GLN A 99 15.07 6.76 -2.54
N GLN A 100 16.12 5.99 -2.85
CA GLN A 100 16.51 4.80 -2.07
C GLN A 100 16.89 5.16 -0.64
N GLU A 101 17.67 6.22 -0.43
CA GLU A 101 18.02 6.72 0.91
C GLU A 101 16.75 7.11 1.71
N ASN A 102 15.85 7.88 1.09
CA ASN A 102 14.61 8.30 1.72
C ASN A 102 13.71 7.10 2.09
N ILE A 103 13.67 6.08 1.24
CA ILE A 103 12.94 4.82 1.51
C ILE A 103 13.58 4.05 2.67
N GLU A 104 14.91 4.01 2.76
CA GLU A 104 15.62 3.34 3.85
C GLU A 104 15.33 3.99 5.20
N VAL A 105 15.36 5.34 5.25
CA VAL A 105 15.00 6.10 6.46
C VAL A 105 13.56 5.79 6.87
N ALA A 106 12.60 5.90 5.94
CA ALA A 106 11.20 5.63 6.22
C ALA A 106 10.96 4.17 6.69
N LEU A 107 11.70 3.21 6.14
CA LEU A 107 11.63 1.81 6.55
C LEU A 107 12.16 1.61 7.97
N ASN A 108 13.25 2.28 8.34
CA ASN A 108 13.81 2.20 9.68
C ASN A 108 12.89 2.85 10.72
N ASP A 109 12.29 4.00 10.41
CA ASP A 109 11.28 4.63 11.27
C ASP A 109 10.06 3.73 11.44
N THR A 110 9.58 3.10 10.36
CA THR A 110 8.46 2.14 10.41
C THR A 110 8.79 0.91 11.28
N LYS A 111 10.01 0.37 11.16
CA LYS A 111 10.47 -0.75 12.00
C LYS A 111 10.49 -0.35 13.47
N LYS A 112 10.99 0.84 13.78
CA LYS A 112 11.03 1.36 15.15
C LYS A 112 9.61 1.51 15.72
N ALA A 113 8.70 2.15 14.98
CA ALA A 113 7.30 2.29 15.39
C ALA A 113 6.62 0.92 15.58
N THR A 114 6.92 -0.06 14.73
CA THR A 114 6.41 -1.43 14.88
C THR A 114 6.91 -2.09 16.16
N ILE A 115 8.18 -1.91 16.52
CA ILE A 115 8.75 -2.45 17.77
C ILE A 115 8.10 -1.77 18.98
N GLU A 116 7.90 -0.45 18.93
CA GLU A 116 7.22 0.30 19.98
C GLU A 116 5.75 -0.15 20.15
N ASN A 117 5.00 -0.28 19.06
CA ASN A 117 3.64 -0.79 19.07
C ASN A 117 3.56 -2.20 19.65
N LYS A 118 4.49 -3.10 19.30
CA LYS A 118 4.54 -4.45 19.89
C LYS A 118 4.75 -4.43 21.39
N LYS A 119 5.59 -3.52 21.91
CA LYS A 119 5.78 -3.36 23.36
C LYS A 119 4.50 -2.88 24.05
N ILE A 120 3.81 -1.89 23.47
CA ILE A 120 2.53 -1.39 23.98
C ILE A 120 1.49 -2.51 24.01
N ILE A 121 1.31 -3.22 22.89
CA ILE A 121 0.37 -4.35 22.78
C ILE A 121 0.70 -5.43 23.83
N SER A 122 1.98 -5.76 24.03
CA SER A 122 2.38 -6.76 25.03
C SER A 122 2.19 -6.33 26.48
N ALA A 123 2.01 -5.03 26.74
CA ALA A 123 1.76 -4.50 28.08
C ALA A 123 0.26 -4.47 28.43
N LEU A 124 -0.63 -4.63 27.45
CA LEU A 124 -2.07 -4.73 27.68
C LEU A 124 -2.46 -6.17 28.05
N ASP A 125 -3.43 -6.29 28.95
CA ASP A 125 -4.02 -7.57 29.30
C ASP A 125 -5.18 -7.89 28.33
N PHE A 126 -4.96 -8.88 27.48
CA PHE A 126 -5.94 -9.32 26.50
C PHE A 126 -6.65 -10.59 27.00
N TYR A 127 -7.91 -10.46 27.39
CA TYR A 127 -8.76 -11.60 27.67
C TYR A 127 -8.89 -12.48 26.43
N LYS A 128 -8.55 -13.78 26.58
CA LYS A 128 -8.44 -14.78 25.52
C LYS A 128 -7.59 -14.33 24.32
N GLY A 129 -6.68 -13.36 24.53
CA GLY A 129 -5.84 -12.83 23.46
C GLY A 129 -6.56 -11.93 22.45
N GLU A 130 -7.82 -11.54 22.71
CA GLU A 130 -8.67 -10.80 21.77
C GLU A 130 -9.28 -9.50 22.29
N PHE A 131 -9.49 -9.36 23.61
CA PHE A 131 -10.18 -8.20 24.18
C PHE A 131 -9.33 -7.54 25.27
N ALA A 132 -8.89 -6.31 25.03
CA ALA A 132 -8.25 -5.47 26.04
C ALA A 132 -9.13 -4.27 26.36
N LEU A 133 -9.31 -3.96 27.65
CA LEU A 133 -9.98 -2.74 28.08
C LEU A 133 -9.17 -1.53 27.62
N ALA A 134 -9.84 -0.57 26.99
CA ALA A 134 -9.22 0.65 26.51
C ALA A 134 -10.07 1.87 26.87
N PHE A 135 -9.42 3.03 26.91
CA PHE A 135 -10.05 4.32 27.18
C PHE A 135 -9.80 5.29 26.03
N LYS A 136 -10.88 5.85 25.47
CA LYS A 136 -10.84 6.77 24.34
C LYS A 136 -12.00 7.76 24.44
N ASN A 137 -11.74 9.03 24.18
CA ASN A 137 -12.76 10.10 24.20
C ASN A 137 -13.61 10.09 25.48
N ASP A 138 -12.94 9.98 26.63
CA ASP A 138 -13.57 9.96 27.96
C ASP A 138 -14.53 8.79 28.23
N LYS A 139 -14.44 7.71 27.46
CA LYS A 139 -15.24 6.50 27.61
C LYS A 139 -14.39 5.24 27.56
N TYR A 140 -14.86 4.20 28.23
CA TYR A 140 -14.29 2.85 28.21
C TYR A 140 -14.95 1.99 27.13
N GLY A 141 -14.16 1.12 26.53
CA GLY A 141 -14.56 0.10 25.55
C GLY A 141 -13.52 -1.01 25.47
N PHE A 142 -13.63 -1.89 24.48
CA PHE A 142 -12.63 -2.95 24.27
C PHE A 142 -12.07 -2.90 22.85
N ILE A 143 -10.78 -3.14 22.74
CA ILE A 143 -10.05 -3.23 21.46
C ILE A 143 -9.40 -4.60 21.29
N ASP A 144 -9.11 -4.93 20.05
CA ASP A 144 -8.25 -6.07 19.72
C ASP A 144 -6.76 -5.69 19.62
N LYS A 145 -5.92 -6.66 19.25
CA LYS A 145 -4.46 -6.49 19.14
C LYS A 145 -4.01 -5.58 18.01
N VAL A 146 -4.87 -5.31 17.03
CA VAL A 146 -4.58 -4.35 15.95
C VAL A 146 -5.15 -2.95 16.26
N GLY A 147 -5.90 -2.82 17.36
CA GLY A 147 -6.49 -1.57 17.83
C GLY A 147 -7.91 -1.33 17.32
N ASP A 148 -8.52 -2.32 16.66
CA ASP A 148 -9.90 -2.22 16.20
C ASP A 148 -10.85 -2.35 17.39
N THR A 149 -11.97 -1.63 17.33
CA THR A 149 -12.96 -1.62 18.40
C THR A 149 -13.79 -2.92 18.36
N LYS A 150 -13.76 -3.68 19.46
CA LYS A 150 -14.54 -4.91 19.66
C LYS A 150 -15.82 -4.64 20.46
N ILE A 151 -15.74 -3.73 21.44
CA ILE A 151 -16.88 -3.21 22.20
C ILE A 151 -16.76 -1.68 22.23
N GLU A 152 -17.84 -1.01 21.84
CA GLU A 152 -17.89 0.45 21.67
C GLU A 152 -17.49 1.22 22.93
N PHE A 153 -16.83 2.36 22.73
CA PHE A 153 -16.43 3.28 23.79
C PHE A 153 -17.63 4.07 24.32
N SER A 154 -18.50 3.42 25.09
CA SER A 154 -19.78 3.99 25.55
C SER A 154 -19.95 4.08 27.07
N TYR A 155 -19.01 3.53 27.84
CA TYR A 155 -19.12 3.41 29.30
C TYR A 155 -18.30 4.47 30.03
N ASP A 156 -18.85 4.99 31.13
CA ASP A 156 -18.20 5.97 32.01
C ASP A 156 -17.11 5.34 32.87
N LYS A 157 -17.30 4.06 33.26
CA LYS A 157 -16.31 3.24 33.97
C LYS A 157 -16.32 1.83 33.42
N GLY A 158 -15.21 1.11 33.57
CA GLY A 158 -15.12 -0.27 33.14
C GLY A 158 -13.95 -1.01 33.77
N GLU A 159 -14.14 -2.31 33.98
CA GLU A 159 -13.12 -3.26 34.42
C GLU A 159 -12.82 -4.25 33.28
N PRO A 160 -11.60 -4.80 33.20
CA PRO A 160 -11.28 -5.83 32.21
C PRO A 160 -12.14 -7.09 32.41
N PHE A 161 -12.22 -7.93 31.38
CA PHE A 161 -12.90 -9.21 31.49
C PHE A 161 -12.29 -10.06 32.61
N ASN A 162 -13.15 -10.51 33.52
CA ASN A 162 -12.73 -11.41 34.58
C ASN A 162 -12.50 -12.82 33.99
N PRO A 163 -11.30 -13.41 34.15
CA PRO A 163 -10.98 -14.69 33.53
C PRO A 163 -11.83 -15.86 34.06
N LYS A 164 -12.40 -15.75 35.27
CA LYS A 164 -13.23 -16.78 35.90
C LYS A 164 -14.68 -16.73 35.43
N THR A 165 -15.26 -15.53 35.30
CA THR A 165 -16.68 -15.38 34.92
C THR A 165 -16.86 -15.22 33.40
N GLY A 166 -15.84 -14.74 32.69
CA GLY A 166 -15.92 -14.36 31.29
C GLY A 166 -16.71 -13.07 31.02
N PHE A 167 -17.00 -12.28 32.05
CA PHE A 167 -17.71 -11.00 31.93
C PHE A 167 -16.82 -9.82 32.32
N ALA A 168 -17.07 -8.67 31.71
CA ALA A 168 -16.56 -7.37 32.13
C ALA A 168 -17.67 -6.59 32.86
N GLU A 169 -17.33 -5.91 33.96
CA GLU A 169 -18.25 -4.98 34.65
C GLU A 169 -18.05 -3.58 34.07
N MET A 170 -19.13 -2.96 33.58
CA MET A 170 -19.11 -1.64 32.97
C MET A 170 -20.21 -0.76 33.57
N GLU A 171 -19.98 0.55 33.63
CA GLU A 171 -20.95 1.51 34.14
C GLU A 171 -21.25 2.56 33.07
N ARG A 172 -22.54 2.82 32.80
CA ARG A 172 -23.00 3.88 31.91
C ARG A 172 -24.18 4.60 32.54
N ASN A 173 -24.07 5.92 32.71
CA ASN A 173 -25.07 6.76 33.38
C ASN A 173 -25.50 6.20 34.74
N GLU A 174 -24.52 5.94 35.62
CA GLU A 174 -24.72 5.38 36.98
C GLU A 174 -25.35 3.97 37.03
N THR A 175 -25.58 3.36 35.87
CA THR A 175 -26.11 2.00 35.76
C THR A 175 -24.97 1.03 35.47
N LYS A 176 -24.88 -0.05 36.26
CA LYS A 176 -23.90 -1.13 36.07
C LYS A 176 -24.41 -2.21 35.13
N TYR A 177 -23.52 -2.77 34.33
CA TYR A 177 -23.76 -3.84 33.37
C TYR A 177 -22.66 -4.89 33.45
N LEU A 178 -23.01 -6.17 33.30
CA LEU A 178 -22.06 -7.19 32.87
C LEU A 178 -22.09 -7.23 31.34
N ILE A 179 -20.93 -7.42 30.72
CA ILE A 179 -20.81 -7.54 29.26
C ILE A 179 -20.05 -8.81 28.92
N ASP A 180 -20.54 -9.56 27.94
CA ASP A 180 -19.85 -10.74 27.40
C ASP A 180 -19.04 -10.42 26.13
N ILE A 181 -18.31 -11.40 25.63
CA ILE A 181 -17.46 -11.27 24.42
C ILE A 181 -18.26 -10.99 23.15
N ASP A 182 -19.57 -11.26 23.15
CA ASP A 182 -20.50 -11.00 22.05
C ASP A 182 -21.09 -9.58 22.16
N ASN A 183 -20.63 -8.76 23.12
CA ASN A 183 -21.13 -7.43 23.43
C ASN A 183 -22.61 -7.42 23.91
N ASN A 184 -23.11 -8.52 24.49
CA ASN A 184 -24.43 -8.48 25.11
C ASN A 184 -24.34 -7.83 26.49
N GLU A 185 -25.14 -6.79 26.74
CA GLU A 185 -25.16 -6.06 28.03
C GLU A 185 -26.21 -6.60 28.98
N TYR A 186 -25.84 -6.99 30.20
CA TYR A 186 -26.73 -7.50 31.25
C TYR A 186 -26.77 -6.47 32.38
N LYS A 187 -27.84 -5.69 32.48
CA LYS A 187 -28.00 -4.67 33.53
C LYS A 187 -28.01 -5.35 34.90
N LEU A 188 -27.11 -4.96 35.81
CA LEU A 188 -27.18 -5.37 37.21
C LEU A 188 -28.33 -4.62 37.86
N ILE A 189 -29.29 -5.39 38.36
CA ILE A 189 -30.43 -4.92 39.13
C ILE A 189 -30.32 -5.55 40.51
N HIS A 190 -30.55 -4.76 41.56
CA HIS A 190 -30.60 -5.33 42.90
C HIS A 190 -31.75 -6.34 42.96
N ILE A 191 -31.44 -7.58 43.37
CA ILE A 191 -32.42 -8.69 43.50
C ILE A 191 -33.69 -8.25 44.23
N SER A 192 -33.56 -7.39 45.24
CA SER A 192 -34.69 -6.85 46.02
C SER A 192 -35.72 -6.07 45.20
N GLU A 193 -35.36 -5.55 44.03
CA GLU A 193 -36.28 -4.87 43.11
C GLU A 193 -36.95 -5.85 42.14
N VAL A 194 -36.25 -6.90 41.72
CA VAL A 194 -36.74 -7.92 40.77
C VAL A 194 -37.76 -8.86 41.42
N LEU A 195 -37.51 -9.23 42.67
CA LEU A 195 -38.33 -10.17 43.42
C LEU A 195 -39.71 -9.62 43.79
N LYS A 196 -39.96 -8.32 43.61
CA LYS A 196 -41.28 -7.73 43.86
C LYS A 196 -42.31 -8.13 42.79
N ASP A 197 -41.86 -8.42 41.58
CA ASP A 197 -42.73 -8.59 40.39
C ASP A 197 -42.54 -9.94 39.67
N ALA A 198 -41.67 -10.83 40.16
CA ALA A 198 -41.37 -12.11 39.52
C ALA A 198 -42.19 -13.28 40.10
N ASP A 199 -42.71 -14.13 39.22
CA ASP A 199 -43.30 -15.42 39.60
C ASP A 199 -42.22 -16.31 40.23
N ASN A 200 -42.59 -17.07 41.27
CA ASN A 200 -41.64 -17.74 42.17
C ASN A 200 -40.67 -18.68 41.43
N THR A 201 -41.13 -19.40 40.41
CA THR A 201 -40.30 -20.35 39.64
C THR A 201 -39.16 -19.67 38.88
N LYS A 202 -39.43 -18.49 38.34
CA LYS A 202 -38.47 -17.72 37.57
C LYS A 202 -37.47 -17.02 38.48
N SER A 203 -37.95 -16.51 39.62
CA SER A 203 -37.10 -16.01 40.70
C SER A 203 -36.09 -17.05 41.18
N LEU A 204 -36.48 -18.33 41.30
CA LEU A 204 -35.60 -19.41 41.75
C LEU A 204 -34.46 -19.69 40.76
N ILE A 205 -34.74 -19.68 39.45
CA ILE A 205 -33.71 -19.85 38.39
C ILE A 205 -32.70 -18.70 38.46
N TYR A 206 -33.17 -17.44 38.50
CA TYR A 206 -32.28 -16.28 38.67
C TYR A 206 -31.51 -16.30 39.99
N GLN A 207 -32.07 -16.83 41.08
CA GLN A 207 -31.35 -16.97 42.35
C GLN A 207 -30.18 -17.94 42.24
N GLU A 208 -30.32 -19.04 41.50
CA GLU A 208 -29.22 -20.00 41.28
C GLU A 208 -28.11 -19.38 40.41
N ASP A 209 -28.49 -18.72 39.32
CA ASP A 209 -27.54 -18.07 38.41
C ASP A 209 -26.81 -16.88 39.06
N ILE A 210 -27.53 -16.06 39.84
CA ILE A 210 -26.94 -14.92 40.55
C ILE A 210 -26.09 -15.40 41.73
N LYS A 211 -26.54 -16.41 42.47
CA LYS A 211 -25.73 -16.99 43.54
C LYS A 211 -24.44 -17.59 42.99
N TRP A 212 -24.48 -18.22 41.82
CA TRP A 212 -23.27 -18.67 41.13
C TRP A 212 -22.35 -17.49 40.76
N LEU A 213 -22.89 -16.40 40.19
CA LEU A 213 -22.10 -15.19 39.90
C LEU A 213 -21.50 -14.56 41.16
N GLU A 214 -22.27 -14.47 42.24
CA GLU A 214 -21.83 -13.96 43.55
C GLU A 214 -20.79 -14.88 44.17
N ASP A 215 -20.95 -16.21 44.09
CA ASP A 215 -19.98 -17.18 44.61
C ASP A 215 -18.68 -17.15 43.80
N VAL A 216 -18.75 -17.00 42.46
CA VAL A 216 -17.56 -16.84 41.61
C VAL A 216 -16.87 -15.49 41.86
N SER A 217 -17.64 -14.44 42.18
CA SER A 217 -17.12 -13.11 42.51
C SER A 217 -16.55 -13.01 43.93
N ASN A 218 -17.15 -13.70 44.91
CA ASN A 218 -16.85 -13.54 46.33
C ASN A 218 -15.95 -14.64 46.92
N ASN A 219 -15.89 -15.84 46.32
CA ASN A 219 -14.99 -16.90 46.76
C ASN A 219 -13.82 -17.08 45.79
N GLU A 220 -12.60 -17.16 46.35
CA GLU A 220 -11.47 -17.84 45.74
C GLU A 220 -11.75 -19.36 45.66
N MET A 221 -12.79 -19.76 44.94
CA MET A 221 -13.12 -21.17 44.74
C MET A 221 -11.95 -21.84 44.02
N ASN A 222 -11.44 -22.92 44.62
CA ASN A 222 -10.14 -23.47 44.30
C ASN A 222 -10.01 -23.81 42.81
N THR A 223 -9.03 -23.13 42.23
CA THR A 223 -8.60 -23.06 40.83
C THR A 223 -8.18 -24.42 40.27
N LEU A 224 -8.84 -24.91 39.21
CA LEU A 224 -8.23 -25.72 38.12
C LEU A 224 -9.21 -26.15 37.00
N THR A 225 -10.52 -26.09 37.20
CA THR A 225 -11.48 -26.66 36.22
C THR A 225 -12.78 -25.89 36.08
N LEU A 226 -12.75 -24.57 35.93
CA LEU A 226 -13.81 -23.93 35.13
C LEU A 226 -13.38 -24.13 33.67
N MET A 227 -13.79 -25.25 33.09
CA MET A 227 -13.54 -25.51 31.67
C MET A 227 -14.25 -24.40 30.87
N GLU A 228 -13.63 -23.93 29.79
CA GLU A 228 -14.21 -22.86 28.95
C GLU A 228 -15.65 -23.19 28.52
N GLU A 229 -15.97 -24.48 28.37
CA GLU A 229 -17.31 -24.98 28.07
C GLU A 229 -18.35 -24.62 29.14
N GLU A 230 -17.99 -24.57 30.43
CA GLU A 230 -18.90 -24.23 31.51
C GLU A 230 -19.18 -22.72 31.57
N ILE A 231 -18.15 -21.90 31.35
CA ILE A 231 -18.29 -20.43 31.18
C ILE A 231 -19.13 -20.12 29.95
N ILE A 232 -18.81 -20.74 28.80
CA ILE A 232 -19.57 -20.57 27.55
C ILE A 232 -21.01 -21.08 27.75
N GLY A 233 -21.18 -22.19 28.45
CA GLY A 233 -22.49 -22.74 28.81
C GLY A 233 -23.31 -21.75 29.62
N HIS A 234 -22.72 -21.13 30.64
CA HIS A 234 -23.38 -20.11 31.46
C HIS A 234 -23.65 -18.82 30.68
N GLN A 235 -22.69 -18.30 29.93
CA GLN A 235 -22.91 -17.14 29.04
C GLN A 235 -24.07 -17.40 28.08
N ASN A 236 -24.14 -18.59 27.49
CA ASN A 236 -25.25 -19.00 26.64
C ASN A 236 -26.57 -19.15 27.41
N ASN A 237 -26.55 -19.64 28.64
CA ASN A 237 -27.75 -19.74 29.49
C ASN A 237 -28.25 -18.35 29.87
N ILE A 238 -27.41 -17.46 30.40
CA ILE A 238 -27.81 -16.08 30.69
C ILE A 238 -28.27 -15.36 29.41
N LYS A 239 -27.64 -15.61 28.25
CA LYS A 239 -28.11 -15.10 26.95
C LYS A 239 -29.50 -15.63 26.57
N LYS A 240 -29.82 -16.90 26.89
CA LYS A 240 -31.17 -17.47 26.74
C LYS A 240 -32.15 -16.88 27.77
N ASP A 241 -31.72 -16.70 29.01
CA ASP A 241 -32.53 -16.23 30.14
C ASP A 241 -32.69 -14.71 30.17
N LYS A 242 -31.96 -14.00 29.30
CA LYS A 242 -32.05 -12.55 29.06
C LYS A 242 -33.41 -12.05 28.58
N ILE A 243 -34.38 -12.91 28.28
CA ILE A 243 -35.73 -12.48 27.90
C ILE A 243 -36.79 -13.33 28.57
N VAL A 244 -36.73 -13.43 29.89
CA VAL A 244 -37.97 -13.45 30.64
C VAL A 244 -37.98 -12.18 31.47
N LEU A 245 -38.12 -10.99 30.89
CA LEU A 245 -38.68 -9.79 31.53
C LEU A 245 -39.11 -8.86 30.38
N LYS A 246 -40.29 -8.27 30.56
CA LYS A 246 -41.14 -7.60 29.54
C LYS A 246 -40.36 -6.84 28.45
N LYS A 247 -40.72 -7.12 27.19
CA LYS A 247 -40.67 -6.14 26.10
C LYS A 247 -41.43 -4.89 26.57
N ARG A 248 -40.75 -3.87 27.09
CA ARG A 248 -41.35 -2.54 27.23
C ARG A 248 -41.20 -1.90 25.85
N ASN A 249 -42.32 -1.86 25.14
CA ASN A 249 -42.42 -1.04 23.93
C ASN A 249 -42.14 0.41 24.35
N GLU A 250 -41.10 1.00 23.78
CA GLU A 250 -41.05 2.43 23.47
C GLU A 250 -41.03 2.55 21.95
#